data_AF-A0AA39C3D8-F1
#
_entry.id   AF-A0AA39C3D8-F1
#
_cell.length_a   1.000
_cell.length_b   1.000
_cell.length_c   1.000
_cell.angle_alpha   90.00
_cell.angle_beta   90.00
_cell.angle_gamma   90.00
#
_symmetry.space_group_name_H-M   'P 1'
#
loop_
_entity.id
_entity.type
_entity.pdbx_description
1 polymer ?
#
loop_
_entity_poly.entity_id
_entity_poly.type
_entity_poly.pdbx_seq_one_letter_code
_entity_poly.pdbx_strand_id
1 'polypeptide(L)' 'MGCTAIGSSFIGIGRDHWLEMLDNPRKPVAQWYPLLETVAGHIPTSDPLPVRCKWDRNGMREIIGE' A
#
# COMPACT_ATOMS: atom_id res chain seq x y z
N MET A 1 15.00 2.53 -4.57
CA MET A 1 13.99 2.25 -3.52
C MET A 1 12.92 1.41 -4.18
N GLY A 2 12.61 0.23 -3.63
CA GLY A 2 11.55 -0.63 -4.16
C GLY A 2 10.20 -0.32 -3.49
N CYS A 3 9.11 -0.70 -4.16
CA CYS A 3 7.75 -0.47 -3.69
C CYS A 3 6.85 -1.67 -3.99
N THR A 4 5.74 -1.79 -3.27
CA THR A 4 4.65 -2.72 -3.58
C THR A 4 3.33 -1.98 -3.37
N ALA A 5 2.29 -2.40 -4.09
CA ALA A 5 0.98 -1.79 -4.00
C ALA A 5 -0.11 -2.87 -3.92
N ILE A 6 -1.12 -2.56 -3.12
CA ILE A 6 -2.22 -3.44 -2.75
C ILE A 6 -3.50 -2.63 -2.94
N GLY A 7 -4.56 -3.26 -3.44
CA GLY A 7 -5.84 -2.59 -3.68
C GLY A 7 -6.67 -3.22 -4.78
N SER A 8 -7.89 -2.71 -4.97
CA SER A 8 -8.86 -3.24 -5.93
C SER A 8 -8.43 -3.16 -7.39
N SER A 9 -7.55 -2.21 -7.73
CA SER A 9 -7.09 -1.97 -9.10
C SER A 9 -5.90 -2.83 -9.51
N PHE A 10 -5.37 -3.67 -8.61
CA PHE A 10 -4.24 -4.55 -8.89
C PHE A 10 -4.71 -5.95 -9.32
N ILE A 11 -3.80 -6.72 -9.89
CA ILE A 11 -3.99 -8.13 -10.25
C ILE A 11 -2.94 -9.01 -9.56
N GLY A 12 -3.30 -10.26 -9.28
CA GLY A 12 -2.45 -11.21 -8.56
C GLY A 12 -2.24 -10.81 -7.11
N ILE A 13 -1.00 -10.93 -6.62
CA ILE A 13 -0.66 -10.88 -5.20
C ILE A 13 -1.17 -9.62 -4.47
N GLY A 14 -1.09 -8.43 -5.10
CA GLY A 14 -1.57 -7.18 -4.49
C GLY A 14 -3.09 -7.11 -4.34
N ARG A 15 -3.83 -7.83 -5.18
CA ARG A 15 -5.29 -8.00 -5.06
C ARG A 15 -5.64 -9.10 -4.08
N ASP A 16 -4.90 -10.21 -4.10
CA ASP A 16 -5.18 -11.36 -3.24
C ASP A 16 -5.04 -10.97 -1.76
N HIS A 17 -3.99 -10.22 -1.41
CA HIS A 17 -3.84 -9.67 -0.06
C HIS A 17 -4.98 -8.71 0.32
N TRP A 18 -5.37 -7.84 -0.62
CA TRP A 18 -6.47 -6.91 -0.41
C TRP A 18 -7.77 -7.65 -0.10
N LEU A 19 -8.06 -8.72 -0.84
CA LEU A 19 -9.24 -9.56 -0.60
C LEU A 19 -9.13 -10.29 0.74
N GLU A 20 -7.97 -10.86 1.09
CA GLU A 20 -7.77 -11.54 2.37
C GLU A 20 -8.00 -10.60 3.57
N MET A 21 -7.56 -9.34 3.46
CA MET A 21 -7.84 -8.30 4.46
C MET A 21 -9.34 -8.00 4.59
N LEU A 22 -10.07 -7.93 3.47
CA LEU A 22 -11.51 -7.68 3.47
C LEU A 22 -12.32 -8.87 3.99
N ASP A 23 -11.89 -10.09 3.70
CA ASP A 23 -12.54 -11.33 4.15
C ASP A 23 -12.33 -11.57 5.67
N ASN A 24 -11.29 -10.97 6.26
CA ASN A 24 -10.95 -11.12 7.67
C ASN A 24 -11.00 -9.79 8.44
N PRO A 25 -12.19 -9.19 8.61
CA PRO A 25 -12.31 -7.89 9.25
C PRO A 25 -11.77 -7.93 10.69
N ARG A 26 -10.94 -6.94 11.03
CA ARG A 26 -10.28 -6.77 12.35
C ARG A 26 -9.27 -7.86 12.73
N LYS A 27 -8.90 -8.75 11.81
CA LYS A 27 -7.77 -9.67 12.01
C LYS A 27 -6.58 -9.16 11.21
N PRO A 28 -5.39 -9.02 11.81
CA PRO A 28 -4.22 -8.61 11.07
C PRO A 28 -3.82 -9.70 10.08
N VAL A 29 -3.51 -9.30 8.84
CA VAL A 29 -2.98 -10.18 7.79
C VAL A 29 -1.53 -9.76 7.55
N ALA A 30 -0.59 -10.69 7.72
CA ALA A 30 0.84 -10.43 7.56
C ALA A 30 1.42 -11.34 6.46
N GLN A 31 1.98 -10.74 5.42
CA GLN A 31 2.57 -11.48 4.30
C GLN A 31 3.74 -10.71 3.69
N TRP A 32 4.75 -11.45 3.24
CA TRP A 32 5.96 -10.89 2.62
C TRP A 32 5.81 -10.84 1.10
N TYR A 33 6.31 -9.76 0.49
CA TYR A 33 6.29 -9.54 -0.95
C TYR A 33 7.64 -9.05 -1.47
N PRO A 34 8.01 -9.45 -2.71
CA PRO A 34 9.13 -8.82 -3.38
C PRO A 34 8.79 -7.35 -3.67
N LEU A 35 9.77 -6.47 -3.46
CA LEU A 35 9.63 -5.07 -3.83
C LEU A 35 9.90 -4.92 -5.33
N LEU A 36 9.03 -4.21 -6.03
CA LEU A 36 9.17 -3.87 -7.44
C LEU A 36 9.93 -2.55 -7.59
N GLU A 37 10.61 -2.38 -8.72
CA GLU A 37 11.25 -1.11 -9.06
C GLU A 37 10.22 0.00 -9.33
N THR A 38 9.07 -0.37 -9.90
CA THR A 38 7.94 0.54 -10.18
C THR A 38 6.60 -0.18 -9.96
N VAL A 39 5.58 0.55 -9.52
CA VAL A 39 4.21 0.03 -9.43
C VAL A 39 3.57 0.08 -10.81
N ALA A 40 3.17 -1.08 -11.34
CA ALA A 40 2.41 -1.16 -12.58
C ALA A 40 0.98 -0.67 -12.33
N GLY A 41 0.66 0.52 -12.84
CA GLY A 41 -0.59 1.23 -12.54
C GLY A 41 -0.28 2.53 -11.85
N HIS A 42 -0.29 3.60 -12.63
CA HIS A 42 -0.12 4.99 -12.18
C HIS A 42 -1.06 5.27 -11.01
N ILE A 43 -0.56 5.26 -9.77
CA ILE A 43 -1.22 5.95 -8.67
C ILE A 43 -1.12 7.43 -9.06
N PRO A 44 -2.23 8.14 -9.36
CA PRO A 44 -2.14 9.54 -9.68
C PRO A 44 -1.54 10.26 -8.48
N THR A 45 -0.28 10.64 -8.63
CA THR A 45 0.50 11.41 -7.64
C THR A 45 -0.06 12.82 -7.43
N SER A 46 -1.16 13.18 -8.11
CA SER A 46 -1.75 14.52 -8.16
C SER A 46 -2.84 14.76 -7.12
N ASP A 47 -3.43 13.72 -6.53
CA ASP A 47 -4.44 13.90 -5.49
C ASP A 47 -3.84 13.53 -4.13
N PRO A 48 -3.92 14.41 -3.11
CA PRO A 48 -3.52 14.04 -1.76
C PRO A 48 -4.42 12.89 -1.31
N LEU A 49 -3.88 11.67 -1.37
CA LEU A 49 -4.46 10.56 -0.62
C LEU A 49 -4.56 11.04 0.84
N PRO A 50 -5.71 10.82 1.51
CA PRO A 50 -6.00 11.43 2.82
C PRO A 50 -4.95 11.10 3.88
N VAL A 51 -4.16 10.05 3.66
CA VAL A 51 -3.04 9.66 4.52
C VAL A 51 -1.88 9.19 3.65
N ARG A 52 -0.74 9.86 3.72
CA ARG A 52 0.51 9.40 3.11
C ARG A 52 1.49 8.99 4.21
N CYS A 53 1.80 7.70 4.30
CA CYS A 53 2.79 7.21 5.25
C CYS A 53 4.19 7.45 4.70
N LYS A 54 4.98 8.31 5.38
CA LYS A 54 6.39 8.54 5.07
C LYS A 54 7.25 7.90 6.15
N TRP A 55 8.25 7.14 5.71
CA TRP A 55 9.30 6.67 6.61
C TRP A 55 10.28 7.81 6.89
N ASP A 56 10.47 8.16 8.15
CA ASP A 56 11.51 9.08 8.60
C ASP A 56 12.48 8.40 9.60
N ARG A 57 13.44 9.15 10.15
CA ARG A 57 14.44 8.61 11.09
C ARG A 57 13.84 8.10 12.41
N ASN A 58 12.59 8.43 12.69
CA ASN A 58 11.84 8.03 13.88
C ASN A 58 10.77 6.97 13.56
N GLY A 59 10.78 6.39 12.36
CA GLY A 59 9.86 5.34 11.93
C GLY A 59 8.79 5.81 10.94
N MET A 60 7.73 5.02 10.81
CA MET A 60 6.64 5.30 9.87
C MET A 60 5.69 6.34 10.45
N ARG A 61 5.56 7.50 9.79
CA ARG A 61 4.62 8.56 10.19
C ARG A 61 3.57 8.77 9.12
N GLU A 62 2.32 8.89 9.55
CA GLU A 62 1.22 9.38 8.73
C GLU A 62 1.38 10.89 8.54
N ILE A 63 1.46 11.33 7.29
CA ILE A 63 1.42 12.75 6.92
C ILE A 63 0.06 12.99 6.28
N ILE A 64 -0.74 13.83 6.92
CA ILE A 64 -2.01 14.34 6.36
C ILE A 64 -1.63 15.44 5.35
N GLY A 65 -2.13 15.35 4.12
CA GLY A 65 -1.98 16.43 3.13
C GLY A 65 -2.85 17.62 3.50
N GLU A 66 -2.26 18.81 3.58
CA GLU A 66 -2.99 20.09 3.62
C GLU A 66 -3.61 20.42 2.25
#